data_AF-A0A924XC01-F1
#
_entry.id   AF-A0A924XC01-F1
#
_cell.length_a   1.000
_cell.length_b   1.000
_cell.length_c   1.000
_cell.angle_alpha   90.00
_cell.angle_beta   90.00
_cell.angle_gamma   90.00
#
_symmetry.space_group_name_H-M   'P 1'
#
loop_
_entity.id
_entity.type
_entity.pdbx_description
1 polymer ?
#
loop_
_entity_poly.entity_id
_entity_poly.type
_entity_poly.pdbx_seq_one_letter_code
_entity_poly.pdbx_strand_id
1 'polypeptide(L)'
;MSRCLVFLLIAVGIVACTGSPHKVPRVSESKDDPYSWLEDVTGYRSLAWVREQNEVTKQKLATDPDFERRRAFILSILDSTDKIPFVVQRGEYWYNFWTDAQHPRGLWRRTTRDAYVKANPKWDVLIDVDALNKDENENWVWHGADCLRPPRGKPWQKCLVALSRGGADADTTREFDLTTLEFVKGGFERAEAKGSLSWIDADTVYANTDFGSGSLTTSGYPRIVKEWKRGAPMSAAAVVYEGKETDLAAGAAKDRTEGFERD
;
A
#
# COMPACT_ATOMS: atom_id res chain seq x y z
N MET A 1 -24.97 -37.66 51.76
CA MET A 1 -23.54 -37.32 51.93
C MET A 1 -23.00 -36.88 50.59
N SER A 2 -22.33 -35.71 50.59
CA SER A 2 -21.93 -34.83 49.48
C SER A 2 -21.89 -35.37 48.05
N ARG A 3 -22.67 -34.74 47.16
CA ARG A 3 -22.35 -34.61 45.74
C ARG A 3 -21.84 -33.17 45.50
N CYS A 4 -20.53 -32.99 45.43
CA CYS A 4 -19.91 -31.77 44.93
C CYS A 4 -20.07 -31.73 43.40
N LEU A 5 -20.71 -30.68 42.89
CA LEU A 5 -20.56 -30.26 41.50
C LEU A 5 -19.15 -29.67 41.32
N VAL A 6 -18.36 -30.26 40.43
CA VAL A 6 -17.14 -29.61 39.91
C VAL A 6 -17.52 -28.94 38.60
N PHE A 7 -17.65 -27.61 38.62
CA PHE A 7 -17.67 -26.80 37.41
C PHE A 7 -16.23 -26.64 36.92
N LEU A 8 -15.91 -27.26 35.78
CA LEU A 8 -14.65 -27.04 35.07
C LEU A 8 -14.81 -25.77 34.22
N LEU A 9 -14.32 -24.64 34.72
CA LEU A 9 -14.16 -23.40 33.93
C LEU A 9 -12.93 -23.56 33.03
N ILE A 10 -13.15 -23.79 31.74
CA ILE A 10 -12.10 -23.65 30.72
C ILE A 10 -11.91 -22.16 30.46
N ALA A 11 -10.87 -21.57 31.04
CA ALA A 11 -10.43 -20.22 30.69
C ALA A 11 -9.76 -20.26 29.31
N VAL A 12 -10.44 -19.77 28.29
CA VAL A 12 -9.85 -19.46 26.99
C VAL A 12 -8.96 -18.22 27.19
N GLY A 13 -7.65 -18.44 27.27
CA GLY A 13 -6.66 -17.36 27.26
C GLY A 13 -6.64 -16.70 25.89
N ILE A 14 -7.30 -15.55 25.77
CA ILE A 14 -7.11 -14.65 24.62
C ILE A 14 -5.70 -14.06 24.79
N VAL A 15 -4.74 -14.56 24.00
CA VAL A 15 -3.46 -13.87 23.81
C VAL A 15 -3.75 -12.64 22.97
N ALA A 16 -3.95 -11.51 23.63
CA ALA A 16 -3.96 -10.22 22.97
C ALA A 16 -2.53 -9.94 22.49
N CYS A 17 -2.29 -10.01 21.18
CA CYS A 17 -1.12 -9.40 20.58
C CYS A 17 -1.23 -7.88 20.78
N THR A 18 -0.64 -7.38 21.85
CA THR A 18 -0.50 -5.94 22.11
C THR A 18 0.55 -5.38 21.15
N GLY A 19 0.14 -5.06 19.93
CA GLY A 19 0.87 -4.08 19.13
C GLY A 19 0.84 -2.75 19.89
N SER A 20 2.00 -2.26 20.31
CA SER A 20 2.08 -0.93 20.93
C SER A 20 1.55 0.10 19.93
N PRO A 21 0.51 0.89 20.26
CA PRO A 21 0.18 2.04 19.45
C PRO A 21 1.41 2.95 19.41
N HIS A 22 1.81 3.40 18.22
CA HIS A 22 2.80 4.44 18.07
C HIS A 22 2.40 5.62 18.97
N LYS A 23 3.17 5.86 20.03
CA LYS A 23 2.96 7.01 20.92
C LYS A 23 3.35 8.25 20.13
N VAL A 24 2.36 8.95 19.59
CA VAL A 24 2.53 10.34 19.18
C VAL A 24 3.03 11.10 20.42
N PRO A 25 4.14 11.86 20.33
CA PRO A 25 4.64 12.64 21.45
C PRO A 25 3.53 13.56 21.96
N ARG A 26 3.32 13.58 23.29
CA ARG A 26 2.36 14.49 23.90
C ARG A 26 2.99 15.89 23.85
N VAL A 27 2.56 16.72 22.89
CA VAL A 27 3.09 18.08 22.72
C VAL A 27 2.67 18.92 23.92
N SER A 28 3.64 19.42 24.67
CA SER A 28 3.40 20.43 25.71
C SER A 28 3.12 21.76 25.04
N GLU A 29 1.98 22.39 25.36
CA GLU A 29 1.64 23.73 24.86
C GLU A 29 2.79 24.69 25.19
N SER A 30 3.50 25.16 24.15
CA SER A 30 4.54 26.18 24.32
C SER A 30 3.87 27.56 24.34
N LYS A 31 4.35 28.47 25.20
CA LYS A 31 3.84 29.86 25.21
C LYS A 31 4.16 30.60 23.90
N ASP A 32 5.12 30.08 23.13
CA ASP A 32 5.62 30.70 21.91
C ASP A 32 4.90 30.21 20.65
N ASP A 33 4.12 29.11 20.73
CA ASP A 33 3.25 28.64 19.65
C ASP A 33 1.83 28.29 20.17
N PRO A 34 0.86 29.22 20.02
CA PRO A 34 -0.52 29.01 20.46
C PRO A 34 -1.27 27.93 19.66
N TYR A 35 -0.70 27.43 18.56
CA TYR A 35 -1.29 26.41 17.69
C TYR A 35 -0.64 25.04 17.80
N SER A 36 0.36 24.87 18.68
CA SER A 36 1.07 23.60 18.90
C SER A 36 0.16 22.39 19.17
N TRP A 37 -1.04 22.61 19.70
CA TRP A 37 -2.03 21.54 19.89
C TRP A 37 -2.54 20.92 18.57
N LEU A 38 -2.42 21.61 17.43
CA LEU A 38 -2.74 21.07 16.10
C LEU A 38 -1.72 20.03 15.62
N GLU A 39 -0.54 19.93 16.24
CA GLU A 39 0.48 18.93 15.90
C GLU A 39 0.06 17.50 16.27
N ASP A 40 -0.84 17.33 17.24
CA ASP A 40 -1.51 16.05 17.47
C ASP A 40 -2.58 15.83 16.40
N VAL A 41 -2.15 15.37 15.22
CA VAL A 41 -2.99 15.18 14.03
C VAL A 41 -4.11 14.15 14.20
N THR A 42 -4.01 13.30 15.22
CA THR A 42 -5.04 12.31 15.58
C THR A 42 -5.90 12.75 16.77
N GLY A 43 -5.53 13.85 17.42
CA GLY A 43 -6.15 14.34 18.63
C GLY A 43 -7.58 14.83 18.38
N TYR A 44 -8.46 14.56 19.36
CA TYR A 44 -9.87 14.97 19.29
C TYR A 44 -10.02 16.48 19.03
N ARG A 45 -9.23 17.32 19.72
CA ARG A 45 -9.25 18.79 19.56
C ARG A 45 -8.88 19.21 18.14
N SER A 46 -7.80 18.66 17.59
CA SER A 46 -7.31 18.91 16.22
C SER A 46 -8.35 18.50 15.18
N LEU A 47 -8.89 17.28 15.29
CA LEU A 47 -9.90 16.78 14.36
C LEU A 47 -11.22 17.55 14.46
N ALA A 48 -11.62 18.01 15.65
CA ALA A 48 -12.80 18.86 15.82
C ALA A 48 -12.60 20.21 15.10
N TRP A 49 -11.45 20.85 15.28
CA TRP A 49 -11.11 22.09 14.59
C TRP A 49 -11.08 21.90 13.07
N VAL A 50 -10.49 20.81 12.56
CA VAL A 50 -10.50 20.50 11.11
C VAL A 50 -11.92 20.40 10.58
N ARG A 51 -12.83 19.75 11.30
CA ARG A 51 -14.25 19.65 10.89
C ARG A 51 -14.89 21.04 10.83
N GLU A 52 -14.68 21.89 11.82
CA GLU A 52 -15.21 23.26 11.84
C GLU A 52 -14.68 24.08 10.65
N GLN A 53 -13.38 24.06 10.39
CA GLN A 53 -12.78 24.79 9.26
C GLN A 53 -13.24 24.23 7.90
N ASN A 54 -13.43 22.92 7.80
CA ASN A 54 -13.99 22.29 6.60
C ASN A 54 -15.40 22.78 6.32
N GLU A 55 -16.26 22.90 7.34
CA GLU A 55 -17.63 23.42 7.15
C GLU A 55 -17.63 24.90 6.71
N VAL A 56 -16.79 25.75 7.30
CA VAL A 56 -16.61 27.14 6.85
C VAL A 56 -16.19 27.19 5.37
N THR A 57 -15.24 26.34 4.99
CA THR A 57 -14.73 26.29 3.61
C THR A 57 -15.80 25.79 2.63
N LYS A 58 -16.55 24.74 2.99
CA LYS A 58 -17.66 24.23 2.18
C LYS A 58 -18.74 25.28 2.00
N GLN A 59 -19.12 26.00 3.06
CA GLN A 59 -20.11 27.08 2.97
C GLN A 59 -19.65 28.22 2.06
N LYS A 60 -18.34 28.45 1.94
CA LYS A 60 -17.80 29.49 1.06
C LYS A 60 -17.69 29.04 -0.40
N LEU A 61 -17.30 27.79 -0.64
CA LEU A 61 -16.93 27.30 -1.97
C LEU A 61 -18.02 26.45 -2.65
N ALA A 62 -18.77 25.66 -1.88
CA ALA A 62 -19.72 24.68 -2.40
C ALA A 62 -21.16 25.22 -2.51
N THR A 63 -21.42 26.46 -2.07
CA THR A 63 -22.73 27.11 -2.20
C THR A 63 -22.84 28.00 -3.44
N ASP A 64 -21.76 28.20 -4.18
CA ASP A 64 -21.79 28.89 -5.47
C ASP A 64 -22.69 28.09 -6.42
N PRO A 65 -23.71 28.72 -7.07
CA PRO A 65 -24.58 28.05 -8.03
C PRO A 65 -23.84 27.29 -9.15
N ASP A 66 -22.63 27.73 -9.50
CA ASP A 66 -21.81 27.08 -10.51
C ASP A 66 -20.95 25.92 -9.98
N PHE A 67 -20.85 25.74 -8.66
CA PHE A 67 -20.03 24.69 -8.05
C PHE A 67 -20.45 23.30 -8.55
N GLU A 68 -21.73 22.96 -8.43
CA GLU A 68 -22.22 21.64 -8.86
C GLU A 68 -22.09 21.43 -10.36
N ARG A 69 -22.27 22.48 -11.16
CA ARG A 69 -22.05 22.43 -12.61
C ARG A 69 -20.61 22.07 -12.93
N ARG A 70 -19.62 22.72 -12.28
CA ARG A 70 -18.20 22.42 -12.45
C ARG A 70 -17.82 21.05 -11.92
N ARG A 71 -18.32 20.68 -10.74
CA ARG A 71 -18.12 19.36 -10.13
C ARG A 71 -18.60 18.25 -11.06
N ALA A 72 -19.83 18.35 -11.56
CA ALA A 72 -20.41 17.35 -12.46
C ALA A 72 -19.64 17.26 -13.78
N PHE A 73 -19.23 18.40 -14.36
CA PHE A 73 -18.42 18.42 -15.58
C PHE A 73 -17.06 17.73 -15.38
N ILE A 74 -16.31 18.09 -14.33
CA ILE A 74 -15.01 17.47 -14.04
C ILE A 74 -15.19 15.97 -13.77
N LEU A 75 -16.19 15.60 -12.96
CA LEU A 75 -16.48 14.19 -12.68
C LEU A 75 -16.79 13.41 -13.96
N SER A 76 -17.55 13.98 -14.89
CA SER A 76 -17.83 13.31 -16.17
C SER A 76 -16.58 13.01 -17.02
N ILE A 77 -15.54 13.85 -16.89
CA ILE A 77 -14.25 13.62 -17.56
C ILE A 77 -13.46 12.55 -16.82
N LEU A 78 -13.40 12.61 -15.49
CA LEU A 78 -12.67 11.65 -14.66
C LEU A 78 -13.28 10.25 -14.74
N ASP A 79 -14.60 10.15 -14.83
CA ASP A 79 -15.35 8.89 -14.93
C ASP A 79 -15.52 8.41 -16.37
N SER A 80 -15.06 9.19 -17.36
CA SER A 80 -15.20 8.84 -18.77
C SER A 80 -14.54 7.51 -19.08
N THR A 81 -15.23 6.67 -19.84
CA THR A 81 -14.68 5.40 -20.34
C THR A 81 -13.84 5.56 -21.60
N ASP A 82 -13.81 6.76 -22.19
CA ASP A 82 -13.06 7.08 -23.40
C ASP A 82 -11.59 7.45 -23.13
N LYS A 83 -11.15 7.41 -21.86
CA LYS A 83 -9.75 7.69 -21.48
C LYS A 83 -8.81 6.66 -22.10
N ILE A 84 -7.62 7.10 -22.49
CA ILE A 84 -6.58 6.23 -23.05
C ILE A 84 -6.05 5.29 -21.95
N PRO A 85 -6.19 3.96 -22.08
CA PRO A 85 -5.64 3.02 -21.11
C PRO A 85 -4.15 2.82 -21.36
N PHE A 86 -3.30 3.67 -20.77
CA PHE A 86 -1.84 3.48 -20.85
C PHE A 86 -1.42 2.12 -20.27
N VAL A 87 -0.53 1.43 -20.98
CA VAL A 87 -0.12 0.06 -20.68
C VAL A 87 1.38 -0.11 -20.50
N VAL A 88 1.74 -1.13 -19.72
CA VAL A 88 3.09 -1.70 -19.69
C VAL A 88 3.04 -3.13 -20.21
N GLN A 89 3.90 -3.46 -21.17
CA GLN A 89 3.99 -4.81 -21.71
C GLN A 89 4.83 -5.71 -20.79
N ARG A 90 4.31 -6.90 -20.48
CA ARG A 90 5.04 -7.98 -19.80
C ARG A 90 4.72 -9.30 -20.49
N GLY A 91 5.66 -9.79 -21.30
CA GLY A 91 5.44 -10.95 -22.16
C GLY A 91 4.38 -10.65 -23.21
N GLU A 92 3.38 -11.52 -23.32
CA GLU A 92 2.28 -11.39 -24.29
C GLU A 92 1.16 -10.44 -23.82
N TYR A 93 1.18 -10.05 -22.55
CA TYR A 93 0.14 -9.26 -21.92
C TYR A 93 0.52 -7.78 -21.73
N TRP A 94 -0.49 -6.93 -21.83
CA TRP A 94 -0.44 -5.48 -21.72
C TRP A 94 -1.25 -5.09 -20.49
N TYR A 95 -0.58 -4.55 -19.47
CA TYR A 95 -1.14 -4.31 -18.14
C TYR A 95 -1.54 -2.85 -17.98
N ASN A 96 -2.70 -2.60 -17.39
CA ASN A 96 -3.24 -1.27 -17.13
C ASN A 96 -3.83 -1.22 -15.72
N PHE A 97 -3.77 -0.05 -15.09
CA PHE A 97 -4.56 0.27 -13.92
C PHE A 97 -5.64 1.28 -14.33
N TRP A 98 -6.89 1.02 -13.96
CA TRP A 98 -8.05 1.73 -14.46
C TRP A 98 -8.97 2.17 -13.34
N THR A 99 -9.49 3.38 -13.40
CA THR A 99 -10.56 3.88 -12.52
C THR A 99 -11.68 4.46 -13.37
N ASP A 100 -12.90 4.36 -12.90
CA ASP A 100 -14.09 5.00 -13.48
C ASP A 100 -15.19 5.13 -12.42
N ALA A 101 -16.39 5.54 -12.83
CA ALA A 101 -17.54 5.67 -11.93
C ALA A 101 -17.91 4.37 -11.19
N GLN A 102 -17.67 3.20 -11.81
CA GLN A 102 -18.02 1.89 -11.26
C GLN A 102 -16.90 1.35 -10.36
N HIS A 103 -15.66 1.65 -10.69
CA HIS A 103 -14.46 1.22 -9.98
C HIS A 103 -13.60 2.43 -9.54
N PRO A 104 -14.08 3.23 -8.56
CA PRO A 104 -13.36 4.42 -8.10
C PRO A 104 -12.07 4.08 -7.34
N ARG A 105 -11.93 2.89 -6.75
CA ARG A 105 -10.66 2.42 -6.17
C ARG A 105 -9.77 1.75 -7.21
N GLY A 106 -10.37 1.16 -8.24
CA GLY A 106 -9.73 0.84 -9.50
C GLY A 106 -9.48 -0.65 -9.73
N LEU A 107 -9.16 -0.95 -10.99
CA LEU A 107 -8.92 -2.27 -11.52
C LEU A 107 -7.48 -2.38 -12.02
N TRP A 108 -6.71 -3.31 -11.45
CA TRP A 108 -5.50 -3.79 -12.11
C TRP A 108 -5.88 -4.91 -13.07
N ARG A 109 -5.63 -4.70 -14.36
CA ARG A 109 -6.14 -5.55 -15.44
C ARG A 109 -5.08 -5.75 -16.53
N ARG A 110 -5.25 -6.80 -17.34
CA ARG A 110 -4.40 -7.05 -18.51
C ARG A 110 -5.22 -7.41 -19.74
N THR A 111 -4.60 -7.25 -20.91
CA THR A 111 -5.16 -7.68 -22.19
C THR A 111 -4.03 -8.19 -23.10
N THR A 112 -4.36 -8.76 -24.25
CA THR A 112 -3.35 -9.11 -25.27
C THR A 112 -3.13 -7.93 -26.22
N ARG A 113 -1.99 -7.90 -26.92
CA ARG A 113 -1.72 -6.88 -27.94
C ARG A 113 -2.84 -6.79 -28.99
N ASP A 114 -3.30 -7.93 -29.49
CA ASP A 114 -4.32 -8.01 -30.55
C ASP A 114 -5.69 -7.52 -30.07
N ALA A 115 -6.00 -7.68 -28.78
CA ALA A 115 -7.19 -7.09 -28.19
C ALA A 115 -7.00 -5.58 -27.96
N TYR A 116 -5.83 -5.15 -27.48
CA TYR A 116 -5.51 -3.76 -27.16
C TYR A 116 -5.69 -2.79 -28.34
N VAL A 117 -5.35 -3.20 -29.57
CA VAL A 117 -5.47 -2.35 -30.77
C VAL A 117 -6.91 -2.17 -31.27
N LYS A 118 -7.89 -2.84 -30.66
CA LYS A 118 -9.31 -2.69 -31.00
C LYS A 118 -9.91 -1.51 -30.27
N ALA A 119 -11.02 -0.97 -30.78
CA ALA A 119 -11.73 0.14 -30.14
C ALA A 119 -12.20 -0.20 -28.71
N ASN A 120 -12.65 -1.44 -28.48
CA ASN A 120 -13.11 -1.93 -27.19
C ASN A 120 -12.30 -3.18 -26.81
N PRO A 121 -11.11 -3.02 -26.22
CA PRO A 121 -10.29 -4.15 -25.79
C PRO A 121 -10.98 -4.92 -24.67
N LYS A 122 -11.01 -6.25 -24.77
CA LYS A 122 -11.41 -7.12 -23.66
C LYS A 122 -10.28 -7.13 -22.62
N TRP A 123 -10.63 -6.85 -21.37
CA TRP A 123 -9.70 -6.88 -20.25
C TRP A 123 -9.99 -8.06 -19.33
N ASP A 124 -8.93 -8.73 -18.91
CA ASP A 124 -8.96 -9.69 -17.81
C ASP A 124 -8.56 -8.94 -16.53
N VAL A 125 -9.50 -8.85 -15.58
CA VAL A 125 -9.27 -8.21 -14.28
C VAL A 125 -8.43 -9.13 -13.42
N LEU A 126 -7.35 -8.59 -12.85
CA LEU A 126 -6.43 -9.30 -11.96
C LEU A 126 -6.76 -8.99 -10.49
N ILE A 127 -6.93 -7.70 -10.18
CA ILE A 127 -7.36 -7.21 -8.87
C ILE A 127 -8.40 -6.12 -9.08
N ASP A 128 -9.57 -6.29 -8.46
CA ASP A 128 -10.55 -5.24 -8.24
C ASP A 128 -10.37 -4.69 -6.83
N VAL A 129 -9.86 -3.46 -6.71
CA VAL A 129 -9.55 -2.84 -5.42
C VAL A 129 -10.82 -2.45 -4.66
N ASP A 130 -11.92 -2.17 -5.36
CA ASP A 130 -13.22 -1.90 -4.74
C ASP A 130 -13.77 -3.18 -4.08
N ALA A 131 -13.68 -4.32 -4.78
CA ALA A 131 -14.04 -5.62 -4.22
C ALA A 131 -13.13 -6.02 -3.06
N LEU A 132 -11.81 -5.85 -3.20
CA LEU A 132 -10.83 -6.13 -2.14
C LEU A 132 -11.12 -5.33 -0.86
N ASN A 133 -11.44 -4.04 -1.01
CA ASN A 133 -11.81 -3.18 0.12
C ASN A 133 -13.07 -3.65 0.85
N LYS A 134 -14.07 -4.11 0.10
CA LYS A 134 -15.28 -4.67 0.68
C LYS A 134 -14.99 -5.96 1.44
N ASP A 135 -14.19 -6.85 0.86
CA ASP A 135 -13.89 -8.17 1.42
C ASP A 135 -13.02 -8.08 2.67
N GLU A 136 -12.05 -7.16 2.68
CA GLU A 136 -11.16 -6.96 3.83
C GLU A 136 -11.70 -5.94 4.86
N ASN A 137 -12.80 -5.24 4.55
CA ASN A 137 -13.32 -4.11 5.31
C ASN A 137 -12.24 -3.02 5.52
N GLU A 138 -11.63 -2.61 4.41
CA GLU A 138 -10.51 -1.67 4.36
C GLU A 138 -10.75 -0.53 3.35
N ASN A 139 -9.81 0.41 3.30
CA ASN A 139 -9.82 1.56 2.38
C ASN A 139 -8.53 1.66 1.55
N TRP A 140 -8.03 0.52 1.08
CA TRP A 140 -6.89 0.38 0.19
C TRP A 140 -6.97 1.33 -1.01
N VAL A 141 -5.82 1.93 -1.30
CA VAL A 141 -5.51 2.71 -2.49
C VAL A 141 -4.33 2.03 -3.19
N TRP A 142 -4.43 1.89 -4.51
CA TRP A 142 -3.40 1.25 -5.33
C TRP A 142 -2.10 2.04 -5.34
N HIS A 143 -0.99 1.39 -4.98
CA HIS A 143 0.36 1.98 -5.00
C HIS A 143 1.28 1.35 -6.05
N GLY A 144 0.86 0.28 -6.72
CA GLY A 144 1.58 -0.28 -7.86
C GLY A 144 1.73 -1.79 -7.82
N ALA A 145 2.30 -2.32 -8.90
CA ALA A 145 2.70 -3.72 -9.01
C ALA A 145 4.09 -3.82 -9.65
N ASP A 146 5.07 -4.25 -8.87
CA ASP A 146 6.42 -4.57 -9.35
C ASP A 146 6.50 -6.06 -9.68
N CYS A 147 6.60 -6.39 -10.96
CA CYS A 147 6.60 -7.77 -11.42
C CYS A 147 8.03 -8.23 -11.70
N LEU A 148 8.37 -9.42 -11.22
CA LEU A 148 9.68 -10.03 -11.45
C LEU A 148 9.83 -10.41 -12.92
N ARG A 149 10.80 -9.78 -13.60
CA ARG A 149 11.18 -10.17 -14.96
C ARG A 149 11.71 -11.60 -14.95
N PRO A 150 11.08 -12.55 -15.66
CA PRO A 150 11.54 -13.92 -15.70
C PRO A 150 12.76 -14.06 -16.62
N PRO A 151 13.50 -15.19 -16.56
CA PRO A 151 14.47 -15.53 -17.60
C PRO A 151 13.85 -15.48 -19.00
N ARG A 152 14.67 -15.20 -20.01
CA ARG A 152 14.19 -15.06 -21.39
C ARG A 152 13.37 -16.29 -21.83
N GLY A 153 12.18 -16.04 -22.38
CA GLY A 153 11.28 -17.08 -22.85
C GLY A 153 10.46 -17.79 -21.77
N LYS A 154 10.59 -17.41 -20.49
CA LYS A 154 9.74 -17.90 -19.41
C LYS A 154 8.57 -16.95 -19.15
N PRO A 155 7.41 -17.45 -18.67
CA PRO A 155 6.25 -16.61 -18.40
C PRO A 155 6.48 -15.72 -17.18
N TRP A 156 5.80 -14.56 -17.17
CA TRP A 156 5.72 -13.70 -16.00
C TRP A 156 4.77 -14.32 -14.99
N GLN A 157 5.23 -14.50 -13.76
CA GLN A 157 4.47 -15.22 -12.74
C GLN A 157 4.30 -14.43 -11.45
N LYS A 158 5.27 -13.61 -11.05
CA LYS A 158 5.32 -13.03 -9.70
C LYS A 158 5.28 -11.52 -9.74
N CYS A 159 4.44 -10.92 -8.92
CA CYS A 159 4.43 -9.48 -8.68
C CYS A 159 4.36 -9.17 -7.17
N LEU A 160 4.95 -8.05 -6.79
CA LEU A 160 4.79 -7.41 -5.49
C LEU A 160 3.77 -6.29 -5.67
N VAL A 161 2.59 -6.45 -5.09
CA VAL A 161 1.51 -5.47 -5.16
C VAL A 161 1.54 -4.60 -3.91
N ALA A 162 1.58 -3.29 -4.10
CA ALA A 162 1.57 -2.30 -3.03
C ALA A 162 0.19 -1.65 -2.88
N LEU A 163 -0.30 -1.55 -1.64
CA LEU A 163 -1.59 -0.95 -1.29
C LEU A 163 -1.44 -0.08 -0.04
N SER A 164 -1.90 1.17 -0.07
CA SER A 164 -1.89 2.06 1.10
C SER A 164 -3.27 2.20 1.73
N ARG A 165 -3.35 2.33 3.05
CA ARG A 165 -4.60 2.67 3.73
C ARG A 165 -4.90 4.15 3.53
N GLY A 166 -6.04 4.45 2.93
CA GLY A 166 -6.51 5.84 2.78
C GLY A 166 -5.58 6.75 1.96
N GLY A 167 -4.64 6.21 1.18
CA GLY A 167 -3.68 7.00 0.40
C GLY A 167 -2.49 7.54 1.20
N ALA A 168 -2.18 6.93 2.35
CA ALA A 168 -0.98 7.27 3.12
C ALA A 168 0.31 6.91 2.35
N ASP A 169 1.41 7.58 2.71
CA ASP A 169 2.76 7.25 2.23
C ASP A 169 3.25 5.87 2.74
N ALA A 170 2.73 5.43 3.89
CA ALA A 170 2.91 4.07 4.35
C ALA A 170 1.96 3.12 3.61
N ASP A 171 2.48 1.98 3.16
CA ASP A 171 1.74 0.95 2.45
C ASP A 171 2.14 -0.45 2.91
N THR A 172 1.33 -1.44 2.53
CA THR A 172 1.66 -2.86 2.60
C THR A 172 2.15 -3.34 1.24
N THR A 173 2.97 -4.40 1.23
CA THR A 173 3.34 -5.10 0.00
C THR A 173 2.96 -6.58 0.13
N ARG A 174 2.30 -7.14 -0.88
CA ARG A 174 1.88 -8.55 -0.91
C ARG A 174 2.27 -9.20 -2.24
N GLU A 175 2.82 -10.40 -2.17
CA GLU A 175 3.12 -11.18 -3.37
C GLU A 175 1.85 -11.69 -4.04
N PHE A 176 1.78 -11.54 -5.36
CA PHE A 176 0.67 -11.95 -6.22
C PHE A 176 1.17 -12.87 -7.33
N ASP A 177 0.43 -13.95 -7.59
CA ASP A 177 0.73 -14.91 -8.66
C ASP A 177 -0.13 -14.64 -9.90
N LEU A 178 0.50 -14.33 -11.03
CA LEU A 178 -0.14 -14.03 -12.31
C LEU A 178 -0.72 -15.26 -13.04
N THR A 179 -0.46 -16.45 -12.52
CA THR A 179 -0.97 -17.74 -13.01
C THR A 179 -2.27 -18.11 -12.31
N THR A 180 -2.30 -18.03 -10.98
CA THR A 180 -3.50 -18.33 -10.19
C THR A 180 -4.41 -17.12 -10.02
N LEU A 181 -3.89 -15.91 -10.24
CA LEU A 181 -4.57 -14.64 -10.02
C LEU A 181 -4.97 -14.41 -8.54
N GLU A 182 -4.08 -14.83 -7.64
CA GLU A 182 -4.30 -14.77 -6.20
C GLU A 182 -3.08 -14.19 -5.48
N PHE A 183 -3.32 -13.61 -4.30
CA PHE A 183 -2.25 -13.33 -3.36
C PHE A 183 -1.64 -14.64 -2.84
N VAL A 184 -0.31 -14.71 -2.83
CA VAL A 184 0.43 -15.91 -2.44
C VAL A 184 0.40 -16.07 -0.92
N LYS A 185 -0.31 -17.08 -0.42
CA LYS A 185 -0.32 -17.41 1.01
C LYS A 185 1.08 -17.78 1.49
N GLY A 186 1.60 -17.05 2.49
CA GLY A 186 2.97 -17.23 2.98
C GLY A 186 4.05 -16.79 1.98
N GLY A 187 3.67 -16.01 0.97
CA GLY A 187 4.59 -15.33 0.07
C GLY A 187 5.27 -14.14 0.76
N PHE A 188 5.94 -13.30 -0.05
CA PHE A 188 6.48 -12.06 0.49
C PHE A 188 5.35 -11.12 0.90
N GLU A 189 5.35 -10.76 2.18
CA GLU A 189 4.39 -9.83 2.76
C GLU A 189 5.12 -8.85 3.68
N ARG A 190 4.92 -7.56 3.44
CA ARG A 190 5.43 -6.47 4.28
C ARG A 190 4.25 -5.77 4.91
N ALA A 191 4.30 -5.66 6.23
CA ALA A 191 3.33 -4.90 7.01
C ALA A 191 3.39 -3.41 6.67
N GLU A 192 2.33 -2.70 7.04
CA GLU A 192 2.21 -1.26 6.81
C GLU A 192 3.36 -0.47 7.43
N ALA A 193 4.14 0.17 6.57
CA ALA A 193 5.21 1.09 6.91
C ALA A 193 5.60 1.88 5.65
N LYS A 194 6.35 2.97 5.81
CA LYS A 194 7.06 3.56 4.68
C LYS A 194 8.17 2.62 4.22
N GLY A 195 8.39 2.53 2.92
CA GLY A 195 9.44 1.69 2.34
C GLY A 195 8.92 0.81 1.21
N SER A 196 9.64 -0.26 0.88
CA SER A 196 9.24 -1.16 -0.20
C SER A 196 9.83 -2.57 -0.04
N LEU A 197 9.31 -3.47 -0.87
CA LEU A 197 10.03 -4.67 -1.28
C LEU A 197 10.41 -4.51 -2.74
N SER A 198 11.64 -4.85 -3.10
CA SER A 198 12.08 -4.92 -4.49
C SER A 198 12.68 -6.29 -4.76
N TRP A 199 12.42 -6.85 -5.92
CA TRP A 199 12.92 -8.19 -6.22
C TRP A 199 14.47 -8.21 -6.22
N ILE A 200 15.07 -9.35 -5.87
CA ILE A 200 16.43 -9.78 -6.26
C ILE A 200 16.32 -10.96 -7.24
N ASP A 201 15.57 -11.98 -6.87
CA ASP A 201 15.21 -13.13 -7.71
C ASP A 201 13.85 -13.72 -7.27
N ALA A 202 13.50 -14.92 -7.69
CA ALA A 202 12.20 -15.53 -7.37
C ALA A 202 12.00 -15.83 -5.87
N ASP A 203 13.09 -15.95 -5.12
CA ASP A 203 13.12 -16.40 -3.74
C ASP A 203 13.78 -15.39 -2.79
N THR A 204 14.18 -14.23 -3.30
CA THR A 204 14.86 -13.19 -2.54
C THR A 204 14.40 -11.79 -2.94
N VAL A 205 14.18 -10.92 -1.96
CA VAL A 205 13.85 -9.49 -2.14
C VAL A 205 14.77 -8.62 -1.29
N TYR A 206 15.02 -7.40 -1.72
CA TYR A 206 15.42 -6.34 -0.80
C TYR A 206 14.19 -5.84 -0.04
N ALA A 207 14.36 -5.64 1.26
CA ALA A 207 13.35 -5.08 2.14
C ALA A 207 13.93 -3.86 2.84
N ASN A 208 13.28 -2.71 2.67
CA ASN A 208 13.52 -1.49 3.44
C ASN A 208 12.18 -1.09 4.08
N THR A 209 12.11 -1.18 5.40
CA THR A 209 10.88 -0.97 6.18
C THR A 209 11.25 -0.59 7.60
N ASP A 210 10.27 -0.27 8.44
CA ASP A 210 10.47 -0.19 9.88
C ASP A 210 10.78 -1.59 10.45
N PHE A 211 12.03 -1.79 10.87
CA PHE A 211 12.49 -3.01 11.58
C PHE A 211 12.49 -2.84 13.10
N GLY A 212 11.90 -1.75 13.62
CA GLY A 212 11.89 -1.36 15.02
C GLY A 212 12.88 -0.23 15.33
N SER A 213 13.20 -0.09 16.62
CA SER A 213 14.00 1.01 17.16
C SER A 213 15.32 1.21 16.39
N GLY A 214 15.57 2.44 15.94
CA GLY A 214 16.79 2.81 15.22
C GLY A 214 16.80 2.49 13.72
N SER A 215 15.72 1.89 13.17
CA SER A 215 15.66 1.50 11.76
C SER A 215 15.16 2.59 10.80
N LEU A 216 14.74 3.73 11.33
CA LEU A 216 14.22 4.87 10.58
C LEU A 216 15.15 6.08 10.67
N THR A 217 15.09 6.94 9.66
CA THR A 217 15.69 8.28 9.69
C THR A 217 14.87 9.24 10.55
N THR A 218 15.40 10.42 10.84
CA THR A 218 14.64 11.50 11.49
C THR A 218 13.45 11.98 10.64
N SER A 219 13.43 11.66 9.34
CA SER A 219 12.30 11.91 8.43
C SER A 219 11.23 10.80 8.44
N GLY A 220 11.43 9.75 9.24
CA GLY A 220 10.51 8.63 9.40
C GLY A 220 10.54 7.59 8.28
N TYR A 221 11.52 7.64 7.36
CA TYR A 221 11.69 6.62 6.32
C TYR A 221 12.73 5.57 6.73
N PRO A 222 12.69 4.35 6.15
CA PRO A 222 13.69 3.33 6.44
C PRO A 222 15.09 3.78 6.07
N ARG A 223 16.07 3.52 6.95
CA ARG A 223 17.50 3.70 6.68
C ARG A 223 18.27 2.39 6.54
N ILE A 224 17.63 1.27 6.86
CA ILE A 224 18.22 -0.08 6.75
C ILE A 224 17.61 -0.78 5.55
N VAL A 225 18.46 -1.37 4.71
CA VAL A 225 18.07 -2.30 3.65
C VAL A 225 18.54 -3.69 4.03
N LYS A 226 17.64 -4.67 3.94
CA LYS A 226 17.94 -6.08 4.18
C LYS A 226 17.68 -6.94 2.96
N GLU A 227 18.48 -7.98 2.77
CA GLU A 227 18.18 -9.09 1.88
C GLU A 227 17.31 -10.12 2.62
N TRP A 228 16.09 -10.32 2.15
CA TRP A 228 15.12 -11.23 2.75
C TRP A 228 14.80 -12.39 1.81
N LYS A 229 14.99 -13.61 2.31
CA LYS A 229 14.73 -14.86 1.60
C LYS A 229 13.37 -15.44 1.96
N ARG A 230 12.69 -15.97 0.95
CA ARG A 230 11.41 -16.66 1.09
C ARG A 230 11.49 -17.76 2.14
N GLY A 231 10.43 -17.88 2.95
CA GLY A 231 10.32 -18.90 4.00
C GLY A 231 11.08 -18.59 5.28
N ALA A 232 12.01 -17.63 5.27
CA ALA A 232 12.62 -17.11 6.50
C ALA A 232 11.74 -16.00 7.09
N PRO A 233 11.69 -15.82 8.43
CA PRO A 233 11.09 -14.63 9.02
C PRO A 233 11.90 -13.39 8.64
N MET A 234 11.22 -12.26 8.35
CA MET A 234 11.88 -11.01 7.96
C MET A 234 12.88 -10.50 9.01
N SER A 235 12.68 -10.83 10.30
CA SER A 235 13.62 -10.51 11.37
C SER A 235 15.00 -11.14 11.20
N ALA A 236 15.10 -12.27 10.49
CA ALA A 236 16.35 -12.96 10.18
C ALA A 236 17.03 -12.49 8.88
N ALA A 237 16.43 -11.53 8.16
CA ALA A 237 17.00 -10.97 6.94
C ALA A 237 18.34 -10.27 7.21
N ALA A 238 19.29 -10.40 6.28
CA ALA A 238 20.65 -9.87 6.45
C ALA A 238 20.70 -8.40 6.04
N VAL A 239 21.33 -7.54 6.84
CA VAL A 239 21.55 -6.14 6.48
C VAL A 239 22.57 -6.08 5.34
N VAL A 240 22.21 -5.40 4.24
CA VAL A 240 23.09 -5.17 3.07
C VAL A 240 23.52 -3.73 2.95
N TYR A 241 22.73 -2.80 3.51
CA TYR A 241 23.06 -1.38 3.53
C TYR A 241 22.40 -0.68 4.72
N GLU A 242 23.10 0.32 5.27
CA GLU A 242 22.60 1.20 6.31
C GLU A 242 23.02 2.65 6.02
N GLY A 243 22.03 3.52 5.81
CA GLY A 243 22.22 4.97 5.73
C GLY A 243 22.34 5.60 7.13
N LYS A 244 22.66 6.89 7.20
CA LYS A 244 22.70 7.67 8.46
C LYS A 244 21.30 8.03 8.93
N GLU A 245 21.16 8.34 10.22
CA GLU A 245 19.87 8.78 10.79
C GLU A 245 19.38 10.09 10.18
N THR A 246 20.33 10.92 9.76
CA THR A 246 20.11 12.24 9.16
C THR A 246 19.93 12.21 7.65
N ASP A 247 20.07 11.03 7.02
CA ASP A 247 19.73 10.90 5.60
C ASP A 247 18.21 10.94 5.42
N LEU A 248 17.73 11.05 4.17
CA LEU A 248 16.29 11.02 3.91
C LEU A 248 15.73 9.60 4.07
N ALA A 249 16.27 8.64 3.32
CA ALA A 249 15.87 7.24 3.27
C ALA A 249 16.99 6.39 2.64
N ALA A 250 16.91 5.07 2.79
CA ALA A 250 17.72 4.09 2.07
C ALA A 250 16.82 3.09 1.33
N GLY A 251 17.27 2.64 0.16
CA GLY A 251 16.62 1.61 -0.64
C GLY A 251 17.62 0.90 -1.54
N ALA A 252 17.25 -0.27 -2.06
CA ALA A 252 18.01 -1.00 -3.05
C ALA A 252 17.09 -1.61 -4.10
N ALA A 253 17.62 -1.84 -5.29
CA ALA A 253 16.93 -2.51 -6.37
C ALA A 253 17.96 -3.21 -7.25
N LYS A 254 17.59 -4.35 -7.83
CA LYS A 254 18.46 -5.08 -8.75
C LYS A 254 18.12 -4.74 -10.20
N ASP A 255 19.09 -4.23 -10.94
CA ASP A 255 19.03 -4.17 -12.40
C ASP A 255 19.29 -5.59 -12.95
N ARG A 256 18.33 -6.09 -13.72
CA ARG A 256 18.40 -7.42 -14.34
C ARG A 256 18.62 -7.36 -15.83
N THR A 257 18.85 -6.17 -16.38
CA THR A 257 19.07 -5.99 -17.81
C THR A 257 20.26 -6.86 -18.22
N GLU A 258 20.06 -7.69 -19.23
CA GLU A 258 21.05 -8.69 -19.63
C GLU A 258 22.34 -7.98 -20.08
N GLY A 259 23.47 -8.30 -19.45
CA GLY A 259 24.75 -7.66 -19.69
C GLY A 259 24.99 -6.34 -18.92
N PHE A 260 24.04 -5.91 -18.10
CA PHE A 260 24.12 -4.72 -17.25
C PHE A 260 23.68 -5.00 -15.80
N GLU A 261 23.74 -6.26 -15.39
CA GLU A 261 23.27 -6.70 -14.08
C GLU A 261 24.08 -6.06 -12.95
N ARG A 262 23.38 -5.47 -11.98
CA ARG A 262 23.96 -4.82 -10.81
C ARG A 262 22.94 -4.67 -9.70
N ASP A 263 23.46 -4.56 -8.49
CA ASP A 263 22.74 -4.16 -7.29
C ASP A 263 22.97 -2.66 -6.99
#